data_AF-A0A972CXE9-F1
#
_entry.id   AF-A0A972CXE9-F1
#
_cell.length_a   1.000
_cell.length_b   1.000
_cell.length_c   1.000
_cell.angle_alpha   90.00
_cell.angle_beta   90.00
_cell.angle_gamma   90.00
#
_symmetry.space_group_name_H-M   'P 1'
#
loop_
_entity.id
_entity.type
_entity.pdbx_description
1 polymer ?
#
loop_
_entity_poly.entity_id
_entity_poly.type
_entity_poly.pdbx_seq_one_letter_code
_entity_poly.pdbx_strand_id
1 'polypeptide(L)'
;MNNKTYYFDKNGNKVTGKQVIQGMDYFFNADGSTNNVVGIDVSTYQGNINWTKVKAAGVDFAIIRIGFMGYGTGKLVADDKFKQNLEGAKNAGLKVGVYFFDAAITEKEAVEEASMCLQML
;
A
#
# COMPACT_ATOMS: atom_id res chain seq x y z
N MET A 1 4.19 -24.83 15.22
CA MET A 1 5.33 -24.88 14.28
C MET A 1 5.42 -23.55 13.52
N ASN A 2 6.18 -22.60 14.09
CA ASN A 2 6.79 -21.34 13.59
C ASN A 2 6.25 -20.49 12.41
N ASN A 3 4.99 -20.57 11.97
CA ASN A 3 4.34 -19.56 11.09
C ASN A 3 5.18 -19.06 9.88
N LYS A 4 6.05 -19.92 9.32
CA LYS A 4 6.97 -19.60 8.22
C LYS A 4 6.35 -20.03 6.90
N THR A 5 6.40 -19.17 5.90
CA THR A 5 5.94 -19.50 4.54
C THR A 5 7.11 -19.95 3.68
N TYR A 6 6.87 -20.92 2.79
CA TYR A 6 7.86 -21.45 1.84
C TYR A 6 7.24 -21.48 0.45
N TYR A 7 8.05 -21.16 -0.56
CA TYR A 7 7.67 -21.25 -1.97
C TYR A 7 8.63 -22.21 -2.68
N PHE A 8 8.12 -22.89 -3.70
CA PHE A 8 8.86 -23.92 -4.42
C PHE A 8 8.88 -23.62 -5.93
N ASP A 9 10.01 -23.90 -6.56
CA ASP A 9 10.12 -23.87 -8.02
C ASP A 9 9.37 -25.04 -8.66
N LYS A 10 9.33 -25.06 -10.00
CA LYS A 10 8.68 -26.13 -10.78
C LYS A 10 9.28 -27.54 -10.56
N ASN A 11 10.47 -27.61 -9.97
CA ASN A 11 11.17 -28.86 -9.68
C ASN A 11 10.99 -29.29 -8.22
N GLY A 12 10.25 -28.53 -7.41
CA GLY A 12 10.02 -28.80 -5.99
C GLY A 12 11.14 -28.34 -5.07
N ASN A 13 12.08 -27.52 -5.55
CA ASN A 13 13.13 -26.94 -4.70
C ASN A 13 12.63 -25.66 -4.04
N LYS A 14 13.04 -25.43 -2.79
CA LYS A 14 12.73 -24.17 -2.09
C LYS A 14 13.42 -23.00 -2.81
N VAL A 15 12.67 -21.93 -3.04
CA VAL A 15 13.26 -20.69 -3.55
C VAL A 15 14.01 -19.96 -2.44
N THR A 16 15.10 -19.28 -2.78
CA THR A 16 15.93 -18.49 -1.87
C THR A 16 16.30 -17.15 -2.50
N GLY A 17 16.73 -16.19 -1.70
CA GLY A 17 17.12 -14.85 -2.18
C GLY A 17 15.94 -14.00 -2.64
N LYS A 18 16.21 -12.98 -3.46
CA LYS A 18 15.19 -12.11 -4.05
C LYS A 18 14.49 -12.82 -5.21
N GLN A 19 13.16 -12.82 -5.21
CA GLN A 19 12.30 -13.40 -6.23
C GLN A 19 11.19 -12.41 -6.60
N VAL A 20 10.74 -12.44 -7.85
CA VAL A 20 9.54 -11.71 -8.29
C VAL A 20 8.43 -12.72 -8.52
N ILE A 21 7.36 -12.64 -7.72
CA ILE A 21 6.22 -13.56 -7.79
C ILE A 21 4.97 -12.72 -7.99
N GLN A 22 4.25 -12.96 -9.08
CA GLN A 22 3.07 -12.16 -9.48
C GLN A 22 3.34 -10.65 -9.55
N GLY A 23 4.57 -10.27 -9.92
CA GLY A 23 4.99 -8.87 -10.02
C GLY A 23 5.38 -8.22 -8.69
N MET A 24 5.38 -8.98 -7.59
CA MET A 24 5.76 -8.49 -6.26
C MET A 24 7.10 -9.08 -5.85
N ASP A 25 7.93 -8.24 -5.21
CA ASP A 25 9.24 -8.64 -4.70
C ASP A 25 9.09 -9.44 -3.39
N TYR A 26 9.68 -10.62 -3.36
CA TYR A 26 9.81 -11.46 -2.17
C TYR A 26 11.29 -11.74 -1.88
N PHE A 27 11.67 -11.61 -0.62
CA PHE A 27 12.94 -12.11 -0.07
C PHE A 27 12.74 -13.40 0.72
N PHE A 28 13.54 -14.41 0.38
CA PHE A 28 13.58 -15.72 1.03
C PHE A 28 14.94 -15.94 1.68
N ASN A 29 14.92 -16.46 2.91
CA ASN A 29 16.12 -16.83 3.66
C ASN A 29 16.83 -18.03 3.01
N ALA A 30 18.06 -18.30 3.44
CA ALA A 30 18.82 -19.48 2.99
C ALA A 30 18.13 -20.82 3.28
N ASP A 31 17.29 -20.89 4.32
CA ASP A 31 16.47 -22.07 4.65
C ASP A 31 15.18 -22.19 3.78
N GLY A 32 14.97 -21.22 2.88
CA GLY A 32 13.82 -21.07 2.00
C GLY A 32 12.59 -20.43 2.66
N SER A 33 12.68 -20.03 3.94
CA SER A 33 11.55 -19.41 4.63
C SER A 33 11.41 -17.93 4.29
N THR A 34 10.18 -17.42 4.34
CA THR A 34 9.89 -16.00 4.29
C THR A 34 8.85 -15.60 5.33
N ASN A 35 9.02 -14.39 5.87
CA ASN A 35 8.07 -13.68 6.71
C ASN A 35 7.74 -12.30 6.08
N ASN A 36 7.87 -12.16 4.76
CA ASN A 36 7.60 -10.89 4.10
C ASN A 36 6.16 -10.44 4.34
N VAL A 37 6.02 -9.13 4.53
CA VAL A 37 4.74 -8.45 4.54
C VAL A 37 4.69 -7.65 3.24
N VAL A 38 3.72 -7.95 2.39
CA VAL A 38 3.59 -7.34 1.06
C VAL A 38 2.64 -6.15 1.14
N GLY A 39 3.13 -4.99 0.72
CA GLY A 39 2.36 -3.74 0.72
C GLY A 39 2.24 -3.14 -0.67
N ILE A 40 1.17 -2.39 -0.90
CA ILE A 40 1.02 -1.53 -2.07
C ILE A 40 0.70 -0.10 -1.64
N ASP A 41 1.10 0.90 -2.43
CA ASP A 41 0.58 2.26 -2.33
C ASP A 41 -0.33 2.56 -3.52
N VAL A 42 -1.46 3.24 -3.26
CA VAL A 42 -2.45 3.52 -4.30
C VAL A 42 -3.07 4.90 -4.14
N SER A 43 -3.61 5.40 -5.25
CA SER A 43 -4.28 6.69 -5.39
C SER A 43 -5.33 6.60 -6.50
N THR A 44 -5.88 7.74 -6.92
CA THR A 44 -6.71 7.81 -8.13
C THR A 44 -6.05 7.26 -9.39
N TYR A 45 -4.71 7.24 -9.46
CA TYR A 45 -3.98 6.81 -10.67
C TYR A 45 -4.11 5.31 -10.98
N GLN A 46 -4.49 4.49 -10.00
CA GLN A 46 -4.75 3.06 -10.19
C GLN A 46 -6.18 2.78 -10.70
N GLY A 47 -7.02 3.80 -10.84
CA GLY A 47 -8.41 3.64 -11.29
C GLY A 47 -9.26 2.84 -10.30
N ASN A 48 -10.15 1.98 -10.82
CA ASN A 48 -10.99 1.12 -9.99
C ASN A 48 -10.26 -0.18 -9.67
N ILE A 49 -9.98 -0.40 -8.38
CA ILE A 49 -9.23 -1.56 -7.89
C ILE A 49 -10.19 -2.69 -7.48
N ASN A 50 -9.89 -3.92 -7.92
CA ASN A 50 -10.52 -5.12 -7.39
C ASN A 50 -9.78 -5.60 -6.14
N TRP A 51 -10.21 -5.13 -4.97
CA TRP A 51 -9.54 -5.40 -3.70
C TRP A 51 -9.55 -6.87 -3.28
N THR A 52 -10.56 -7.65 -3.67
CA THR A 52 -10.57 -9.11 -3.44
C THR A 52 -9.44 -9.80 -4.21
N LYS A 53 -9.20 -9.41 -5.47
CA LYS A 53 -8.07 -9.93 -6.25
C LYS A 53 -6.72 -9.49 -5.67
N VAL A 54 -6.63 -8.25 -5.17
CA VAL A 54 -5.43 -7.74 -4.50
C VAL A 54 -5.12 -8.59 -3.25
N LYS A 55 -6.12 -8.88 -2.41
CA LYS A 55 -5.93 -9.76 -1.25
C LYS A 55 -5.50 -11.17 -1.66
N ALA A 56 -6.16 -11.73 -2.68
CA ALA A 56 -5.86 -13.07 -3.19
C ALA A 56 -4.46 -13.19 -3.81
N ALA A 57 -3.89 -12.09 -4.31
CA ALA A 57 -2.51 -12.04 -4.79
C ALA A 57 -1.47 -12.09 -3.64
N GLY A 58 -1.91 -12.01 -2.38
CA GLY A 58 -1.02 -12.08 -1.21
C GLY A 58 -0.59 -10.72 -0.66
N VAL A 59 -1.32 -9.65 -0.98
CA VAL A 59 -1.09 -8.32 -0.38
C VAL A 59 -1.63 -8.30 1.06
N ASP A 60 -0.82 -7.80 1.97
CA ASP A 60 -1.10 -7.71 3.40
C ASP A 60 -1.65 -6.34 3.81
N PHE A 61 -1.14 -5.27 3.20
CA PHE A 61 -1.56 -3.91 3.51
C PHE A 61 -1.57 -2.97 2.31
N ALA A 62 -2.33 -1.89 2.42
CA ALA A 62 -2.35 -0.80 1.45
C ALA A 62 -2.10 0.56 2.15
N ILE A 63 -1.29 1.43 1.54
CA ILE A 63 -1.16 2.83 1.94
C ILE A 63 -1.85 3.69 0.88
N ILE A 64 -2.93 4.37 1.26
CA ILE A 64 -3.85 5.03 0.31
C ILE A 64 -3.64 6.54 0.37
N ARG A 65 -3.49 7.19 -0.79
CA ARG A 65 -3.40 8.66 -0.83
C ARG A 65 -4.70 9.27 -0.32
N ILE A 66 -4.61 10.10 0.72
CA ILE A 66 -5.75 10.82 1.28
C ILE A 66 -5.97 12.16 0.59
N GLY A 67 -4.89 12.81 0.19
CA GLY A 67 -4.89 14.09 -0.47
C GLY A 67 -3.49 14.54 -0.85
N PHE A 68 -3.43 15.73 -1.40
CA PHE A 68 -2.19 16.38 -1.81
C PHE A 68 -2.35 17.90 -1.83
N MET A 69 -1.24 18.61 -1.70
CA MET A 69 -1.19 20.02 -2.06
C MET A 69 -0.73 20.17 -3.52
N GLY A 70 -1.48 20.92 -4.32
CA GLY A 70 -1.21 21.12 -5.74
C GLY A 70 0.03 21.98 -5.98
N TYR A 71 1.04 21.42 -6.65
CA TYR A 71 2.29 22.10 -6.98
C TYR A 71 2.05 23.44 -7.71
N GLY A 72 2.63 24.52 -7.20
CA GLY A 72 2.50 25.88 -7.75
C GLY A 72 1.16 26.58 -7.48
N THR A 73 0.17 25.88 -6.91
CA THR A 73 -1.15 26.47 -6.58
C THR A 73 -1.38 26.62 -5.08
N GLY A 74 -0.69 25.85 -4.24
CA GLY A 74 -0.92 25.81 -2.79
C GLY A 74 -2.30 25.28 -2.39
N LYS A 75 -3.03 24.67 -3.34
CA LYS A 75 -4.41 24.22 -3.10
C LYS A 75 -4.40 22.82 -2.49
N LEU A 76 -5.09 22.67 -1.35
CA LEU A 76 -5.43 21.37 -0.79
C LEU A 76 -6.45 20.63 -1.67
N VAL A 77 -6.15 19.38 -2.02
CA VAL A 77 -6.98 18.54 -2.88
C VAL A 77 -7.09 17.14 -2.28
N ALA A 78 -8.33 16.68 -2.05
CA ALA A 78 -8.59 15.29 -1.67
C ALA A 78 -8.35 14.36 -2.86
N ASP A 79 -7.82 13.16 -2.62
CA ASP A 79 -7.74 12.16 -3.68
C ASP A 79 -9.14 11.61 -4.00
N ASP A 80 -9.55 11.70 -5.27
CA ASP A 80 -10.89 11.31 -5.73
C ASP A 80 -11.28 9.87 -5.39
N LYS A 81 -10.29 8.98 -5.21
CA LYS A 81 -10.50 7.56 -4.89
C LYS A 81 -10.23 7.22 -3.44
N PHE A 82 -9.87 8.17 -2.58
CA PHE A 82 -9.49 7.91 -1.19
C PHE A 82 -10.54 7.05 -0.45
N LYS A 83 -11.78 7.52 -0.35
CA LYS A 83 -12.84 6.82 0.41
C LYS A 83 -13.16 5.45 -0.17
N GLN A 84 -13.30 5.37 -1.50
CA GLN A 84 -13.58 4.12 -2.21
C GLN A 84 -12.46 3.09 -1.97
N ASN A 85 -11.20 3.51 -2.04
CA ASN A 85 -10.06 2.64 -1.82
C ASN A 85 -9.94 2.24 -0.34
N LEU A 86 -10.15 3.17 0.59
CA LEU A 86 -10.10 2.92 2.03
C LEU A 86 -11.11 1.85 2.44
N GLU A 87 -12.36 2.01 2.02
CA GLU A 87 -13.43 1.06 2.31
C GLU A 87 -13.20 -0.27 1.59
N GLY A 88 -12.84 -0.24 0.31
CA GLY A 88 -12.58 -1.45 -0.47
C GLY A 88 -11.46 -2.31 0.09
N ALA A 89 -10.33 -1.69 0.47
CA ALA A 89 -9.20 -2.39 1.07
C ALA A 89 -9.53 -2.95 2.46
N LYS A 90 -10.18 -2.15 3.32
CA LYS A 90 -10.65 -2.61 4.65
C LYS A 90 -11.60 -3.79 4.54
N ASN A 91 -12.60 -3.71 3.64
CA ASN A 91 -13.60 -4.76 3.43
C ASN A 91 -12.99 -6.04 2.85
N ALA A 92 -11.91 -5.95 2.08
CA ALA A 92 -11.14 -7.10 1.62
C ALA A 92 -10.20 -7.70 2.68
N GLY A 93 -10.15 -7.13 3.89
CA GLY A 93 -9.35 -7.63 5.01
C GLY A 93 -7.87 -7.25 4.93
N LEU A 94 -7.52 -6.19 4.20
CA LEU A 94 -6.17 -5.63 4.23
C LEU A 94 -6.02 -4.70 5.44
N LYS A 95 -4.80 -4.62 5.98
CA LYS A 95 -4.44 -3.48 6.85
C LYS A 95 -4.35 -2.23 5.99
N VAL A 96 -4.81 -1.09 6.49
CA VAL A 96 -4.82 0.15 5.71
C VAL A 96 -4.15 1.27 6.48
N GLY A 97 -3.18 1.90 5.82
CA GLY A 97 -2.63 3.20 6.20
C GLY A 97 -2.96 4.25 5.14
N VAL A 98 -2.59 5.50 5.40
CA VAL A 98 -2.79 6.60 4.46
C VAL A 98 -1.52 7.41 4.29
N TYR A 99 -1.38 8.08 3.15
CA TYR A 99 -0.33 9.08 2.94
C TYR A 99 -0.92 10.37 2.35
N PHE A 100 -0.27 11.50 2.64
CA PHE A 100 -0.54 12.79 2.03
C PHE A 100 0.67 13.17 1.18
N PHE A 101 0.44 13.71 -0.03
CA PHE A 101 1.54 14.26 -0.82
C PHE A 101 1.73 15.74 -0.45
N ASP A 102 2.75 15.98 0.37
CA ASP A 102 3.13 17.27 0.93
C ASP A 102 3.81 18.17 -0.12
N ALA A 103 3.42 19.44 -0.14
CA ALA A 103 4.13 20.49 -0.88
C ALA A 103 4.19 21.81 -0.09
N ALA A 104 4.05 21.73 1.24
CA ALA A 104 4.13 22.87 2.13
C ALA A 104 5.53 23.50 2.12
N ILE A 105 5.55 24.83 2.09
CA ILE A 105 6.77 25.64 2.24
C ILE A 105 6.72 26.55 3.47
N THR A 106 5.59 26.53 4.18
CA THR A 106 5.38 27.22 5.46
C THR A 106 4.83 26.26 6.51
N GLU A 107 5.08 26.56 7.78
CA GLU A 107 4.49 25.79 8.91
C GLU A 107 2.96 25.82 8.88
N LYS A 108 2.37 26.94 8.45
CA LYS A 108 0.92 27.08 8.33
C LYS A 108 0.34 26.06 7.35
N GLU A 109 0.94 25.93 6.17
CA GLU A 109 0.51 24.95 5.15
C GLU A 109 0.66 23.52 5.68
N ALA A 110 1.77 23.20 6.37
CA ALA A 110 1.95 21.88 6.98
C ALA A 110 0.85 21.56 8.02
N VAL A 111 0.42 22.55 8.81
CA VAL A 111 -0.71 22.40 9.74
C VAL A 111 -2.03 22.19 8.98
N GLU A 112 -2.25 22.87 7.87
CA GLU A 112 -3.45 22.71 7.04
C GLU A 112 -3.52 21.31 6.39
N GLU A 113 -2.40 20.80 5.88
CA GLU A 113 -2.29 19.44 5.33
C GLU A 113 -2.57 18.36 6.40
N ALA A 114 -1.96 18.50 7.58
CA ALA A 114 -2.19 17.59 8.70
C ALA A 114 -3.65 17.63 9.19
N SER A 115 -4.23 18.83 9.25
CA SER A 115 -5.63 19.02 9.65
C SER A 115 -6.59 18.36 8.68
N MET A 116 -6.32 18.44 7.38
CA MET A 116 -7.11 17.75 6.36
C MET A 116 -7.07 16.23 6.54
N CYS A 117 -5.89 15.65 6.84
CA CYS A 117 -5.78 14.22 7.12
C CYS A 117 -6.68 13.80 8.29
N LEU A 118 -6.67 14.56 9.39
CA LEU A 118 -7.48 14.28 10.57
C LEU A 118 -8.98 14.37 10.29
N GLN A 119 -9.41 15.34 9.48
CA GLN A 119 -10.84 15.53 9.14
C GLN A 119 -11.41 14.41 8.24
N MET A 120 -10.55 13.70 7.53
CA MET A 120 -10.95 12.72 6.52
C MET A 120 -10.88 11.26 7.00
N LEU A 121 -10.25 10.99 8.14
CA LEU A 121 -10.12 9.67 8.77
C LEU A 121 -11.28 9.32 9.69
#